data_AF-A0A443Q9V9-F1
#
_entry.id   AF-A0A443Q9V9-F1
#
_cell.length_a   1.000
_cell.length_b   1.000
_cell.length_c   1.000
_cell.angle_alpha   90.00
_cell.angle_beta   90.00
_cell.angle_gamma   90.00
#
_symmetry.space_group_name_H-M   'P 1'
#
loop_
_entity.id
_entity.type
_entity.pdbx_description
1 polymer ?
#
loop_
_entity_poly.entity_id
_entity_poly.type
_entity_poly.pdbx_seq_one_letter_code
_entity_poly.pdbx_strand_id
1 'polypeptide(L)'
;MKKKKLNLSVIDGFNFPPMFEEESLKSARSYKAKDDDLFVSTYPKCGTTWLQQICVLLFKDGEAPVGEEFLHRSPFLEMVGA
;
A
#
# COMPACT_ATOMS: atom_id res chain seq x y z
N MET A 1 -28.52 -4.56 -19.34
CA MET A 1 -27.81 -4.76 -18.05
C MET A 1 -27.63 -3.41 -17.37
N LYS A 2 -28.11 -3.21 -16.12
CA LYS A 2 -27.85 -1.96 -15.37
C LYS A 2 -26.38 -1.95 -14.93
N LYS A 3 -25.62 -0.90 -15.26
CA LYS A 3 -24.25 -0.74 -14.76
C LYS A 3 -24.29 -0.51 -13.25
N LYS A 4 -23.61 -1.35 -12.47
CA LYS A 4 -23.43 -1.16 -11.02
C LYS A 4 -22.54 0.07 -10.83
N LYS A 5 -23.03 1.10 -10.14
CA LYS A 5 -22.21 2.27 -9.80
C LYS A 5 -21.16 1.84 -8.77
N LEU A 6 -19.90 2.04 -9.08
CA LEU A 6 -18.80 1.80 -8.13
C LEU A 6 -18.85 2.89 -7.06
N ASN A 7 -18.73 2.48 -5.80
CA ASN A 7 -18.61 3.42 -4.68
C ASN A 7 -17.14 3.83 -4.59
N LEU A 8 -16.80 5.03 -5.06
CA LEU A 8 -15.45 5.56 -5.12
C LEU A 8 -15.45 6.99 -4.57
N SER A 9 -14.42 7.34 -3.82
CA SER A 9 -14.15 8.69 -3.37
C SER A 9 -13.22 9.39 -4.37
N VAL A 10 -13.49 10.65 -4.69
CA VAL A 10 -12.61 11.46 -5.55
C VAL A 10 -11.76 12.33 -4.66
N ILE A 11 -10.44 12.11 -4.67
CA ILE A 11 -9.47 12.83 -3.85
C ILE A 11 -8.39 13.36 -4.79
N ASP A 12 -8.24 14.69 -4.84
CA ASP A 12 -7.36 15.41 -5.75
C ASP A 12 -7.47 14.98 -7.23
N GLY A 13 -8.69 14.69 -7.68
CA GLY A 13 -8.98 14.29 -9.06
C GLY A 13 -8.76 12.81 -9.36
N PHE A 14 -8.33 12.00 -8.39
CA PHE A 14 -8.16 10.55 -8.54
C PHE A 14 -9.28 9.77 -7.85
N ASN A 15 -9.65 8.63 -8.41
CA ASN A 15 -10.66 7.74 -7.82
C ASN A 15 -10.00 6.75 -6.87
N PHE A 16 -10.45 6.74 -5.61
CA PHE A 16 -10.02 5.80 -4.60
C PHE A 16 -11.18 4.94 -4.10
N PRO A 17 -10.92 3.65 -3.81
CA PRO A 17 -11.85 2.84 -3.01
C PRO A 17 -12.16 3.47 -1.64
N PRO A 18 -13.33 3.20 -1.04
CA PRO A 18 -13.75 3.82 0.23
C PRO A 18 -12.87 3.48 1.44
N MET A 19 -11.92 2.54 1.29
CA MET A 19 -10.97 2.15 2.34
C MET A 19 -9.78 3.12 2.48
N PHE A 20 -9.61 4.06 1.54
CA PHE A 20 -8.56 5.07 1.63
C PHE A 20 -9.13 6.37 2.18
N GLU A 21 -8.57 6.81 3.30
CA GLU A 21 -8.95 8.08 3.93
C GLU A 21 -8.16 9.23 3.31
N GLU A 22 -8.82 10.37 3.11
CA GLU A 22 -8.21 11.57 2.52
C GLU A 22 -7.03 12.07 3.37
N GLU A 23 -7.12 11.99 4.70
CA GLU A 23 -6.05 12.37 5.61
C GLU A 23 -4.82 11.44 5.46
N SER A 24 -5.01 10.12 5.40
CA SER A 24 -3.91 9.17 5.14
C SER A 24 -3.22 9.46 3.80
N LEU A 25 -3.99 9.75 2.75
CA LEU A 25 -3.45 10.09 1.43
C LEU A 25 -2.67 11.40 1.42
N LYS A 26 -3.15 12.43 2.13
CA LYS A 26 -2.42 13.70 2.29
C LYS A 26 -1.14 13.50 3.09
N SER A 27 -1.22 12.73 4.18
CA SER A 27 -0.06 12.36 5.00
C SER A 27 1.00 11.62 4.17
N ALA A 28 0.59 10.56 3.46
CA ALA A 28 1.41 9.78 2.54
C ALA A 28 2.17 10.63 1.53
N ARG A 29 1.51 11.64 0.93
CA ARG A 29 2.14 12.56 -0.04
C ARG A 29 3.16 13.50 0.58
N SER A 30 3.05 13.76 1.88
CA SER A 30 4.01 14.59 2.62
C SER A 30 5.19 13.79 3.18
N TYR A 31 5.14 12.44 3.09
CA TYR A 31 6.20 11.54 3.52
C TYR A 31 7.56 11.97 2.98
N LYS A 32 8.57 11.94 3.84
CA LYS A 32 9.96 12.23 3.50
C LYS A 32 10.74 10.92 3.52
N ALA A 33 11.05 10.43 2.32
CA ALA A 33 11.85 9.23 2.15
C ALA A 33 13.21 9.38 2.84
N LYS A 34 13.59 8.31 3.53
CA LYS A 34 14.92 8.12 4.11
C LYS A 34 15.79 7.34 3.12
N ASP A 35 17.10 7.41 3.32
CA ASP A 35 18.07 6.77 2.43
C ASP A 35 17.98 5.23 2.44
N ASP A 36 17.40 4.66 3.50
CA ASP A 36 17.23 3.23 3.72
C ASP A 36 15.81 2.70 3.40
N ASP A 37 14.91 3.57 2.95
CA ASP A 37 13.55 3.16 2.60
C ASP A 37 13.52 2.32 1.30
N LEU A 38 12.71 1.27 1.31
CA LEU A 38 12.42 0.45 0.13
C LEU A 38 10.93 0.54 -0.23
N PHE A 39 10.64 0.98 -1.45
CA PHE A 39 9.27 1.09 -1.96
C PHE A 39 8.94 -0.02 -2.95
N VAL A 40 7.83 -0.72 -2.70
CA VAL A 40 7.18 -1.57 -3.70
C VAL A 40 6.04 -0.77 -4.34
N SER A 41 6.27 -0.27 -5.56
CA SER A 41 5.29 0.51 -6.32
C SER A 41 4.84 -0.24 -7.57
N THR A 42 3.55 -0.53 -7.65
CA THR A 42 2.96 -1.28 -8.77
C THR A 42 1.55 -0.79 -9.03
N TYR A 43 1.08 -0.88 -10.29
CA TYR A 43 -0.35 -0.76 -10.56
C TYR A 43 -1.13 -1.90 -9.86
N PRO A 44 -2.35 -1.65 -9.35
CA PRO A 44 -3.11 -2.68 -8.65
C PRO A 44 -3.22 -3.98 -9.46
N LYS A 45 -2.96 -5.10 -8.77
CA LYS A 45 -3.00 -6.47 -9.31
C LYS A 45 -1.82 -6.86 -10.21
N CYS A 46 -0.76 -6.05 -10.29
CA CYS A 46 0.48 -6.39 -11.00
C CYS A 46 1.52 -7.09 -10.10
N GLY A 47 1.10 -7.83 -9.08
CA GLY A 47 2.02 -8.64 -8.25
C GLY A 47 2.60 -7.97 -7.01
N THR A 48 1.98 -6.90 -6.49
CA THR A 48 2.43 -6.19 -5.26
C THR A 48 2.71 -7.15 -4.11
N THR A 49 1.75 -8.00 -3.76
CA THR A 49 1.88 -8.97 -2.66
C THR A 49 3.02 -9.96 -2.88
N TRP A 50 3.23 -10.38 -4.13
CA TRP A 50 4.31 -11.32 -4.45
C TRP A 50 5.68 -10.67 -4.24
N LEU A 51 5.88 -9.45 -4.74
CA LEU A 51 7.13 -8.72 -4.57
C LEU A 51 7.37 -8.33 -3.10
N GLN A 52 6.33 -7.89 -2.38
CA GLN A 52 6.39 -7.60 -0.94
C GLN A 52 6.86 -8.83 -0.14
N GLN A 53 6.35 -10.04 -0.44
CA GLN A 53 6.78 -11.28 0.22
C GLN A 53 8.25 -11.61 -0.05
N ILE A 54 8.71 -11.46 -1.30
CA ILE A 54 10.12 -11.65 -1.64
C ILE A 54 10.99 -10.69 -0.84
N CYS A 55 10.67 -9.39 -0.83
CA CYS A 55 11.40 -8.41 -0.04
C CYS A 55 11.40 -8.76 1.45
N VAL A 56 10.24 -9.09 2.03
CA VAL A 56 10.13 -9.43 3.45
C VAL A 56 11.04 -10.60 3.81
N LEU A 57 11.07 -11.65 3.00
CA LEU A 57 11.95 -12.82 3.19
C LEU A 57 13.43 -12.43 3.08
N LEU A 58 13.82 -11.60 2.11
CA LEU A 58 15.20 -11.11 1.99
C LEU A 58 15.65 -10.34 3.23
N PHE A 59 14.77 -9.49 3.78
CA PHE A 59 15.04 -8.75 5.03
C PHE A 59 14.90 -9.60 6.30
N LYS A 60 14.48 -10.86 6.21
CA LYS A 60 14.31 -11.78 7.35
C LYS A 60 15.21 -13.02 7.23
N ASP A 61 16.25 -12.97 6.42
CA ASP A 61 17.16 -14.10 6.19
C ASP A 61 16.42 -15.40 5.81
N GLY A 62 15.31 -15.27 5.08
CA GLY A 62 14.47 -16.39 4.63
C GLY A 62 13.36 -16.82 5.60
N GLU A 63 13.23 -16.20 6.77
CA GLU A 63 12.16 -16.53 7.73
C GLU A 63 10.80 -15.93 7.30
N ALA A 64 9.80 -16.80 7.14
CA ALA A 64 8.45 -16.37 6.77
C ALA A 64 7.82 -15.48 7.86
N PRO A 65 7.07 -14.42 7.49
CA PRO A 65 6.33 -13.61 8.45
C PRO A 65 5.16 -14.41 9.04
N VAL A 66 4.84 -14.20 10.32
CA VAL A 66 3.72 -14.88 11.01
C VAL A 66 2.65 -13.89 11.42
N GLY A 67 1.38 -14.25 11.21
CA GLY A 67 0.23 -13.41 11.58
C GLY A 67 0.25 -12.05 10.86
N GLU A 68 0.15 -10.97 11.63
CA GLU A 68 0.10 -9.60 11.09
C GLU A 68 1.48 -9.02 10.76
N GLU A 69 2.57 -9.74 11.03
CA GLU A 69 3.93 -9.26 10.81
C GLU A 69 4.16 -8.80 9.36
N PHE A 70 3.58 -9.51 8.39
CA PHE A 70 3.71 -9.15 6.97
C PHE A 70 3.21 -7.73 6.69
N LEU A 71 2.06 -7.36 7.25
CA LEU A 71 1.46 -6.03 7.05
C LEU A 71 2.25 -4.95 7.77
N HIS A 72 2.83 -5.26 8.94
CA HIS A 72 3.68 -4.34 9.69
C HIS A 72 5.02 -4.07 8.99
N ARG A 73 5.60 -5.09 8.32
CA ARG A 73 6.87 -4.95 7.60
C ARG A 73 6.73 -4.36 6.19
N SER A 74 5.52 -4.40 5.64
CA SER A 74 5.23 -3.90 4.29
C SER A 74 3.90 -3.12 4.28
N PRO A 75 3.83 -1.99 5.01
CA PRO A 75 2.61 -1.19 5.07
C PRO A 75 2.27 -0.56 3.72
N PHE A 76 0.97 -0.32 3.49
CA PHE A 76 0.48 0.42 2.34
C PHE A 76 0.43 1.90 2.69
N LEU A 77 1.40 2.68 2.20
CA LEU A 77 1.58 4.09 2.54
C LEU A 77 0.29 4.91 2.32
N GLU A 78 -0.42 4.66 1.22
CA GLU A 78 -1.68 5.31 0.87
C GLU A 78 -2.84 5.00 1.84
N MET A 79 -2.74 3.92 2.61
CA MET A 79 -3.75 3.49 3.59
C MET A 79 -3.43 4.00 4.99
N VAL A 80 -2.15 3.90 5.40
CA VAL A 80 -1.74 4.19 6.78
C VAL A 80 -1.19 5.62 6.98
N GLY A 81 -0.75 6.29 5.91
CA GLY A 81 -0.07 7.58 6.00
C GLY A 81 1.41 7.47 6.37
N ALA A 82 2.06 8.63 6.51
CA ALA A 82 3.48 8.81 6.87
C ALA A 82 3.75 8.63 8.38
#